data_AF-A0A1E7I080-F1
#
_entry.id   AF-A0A1E7I080-F1
#
_cell.length_a   1.000
_cell.length_b   1.000
_cell.length_c   1.000
_cell.angle_alpha   90.00
_cell.angle_beta   90.00
_cell.angle_gamma   90.00
#
_symmetry.space_group_name_H-M   'P 1'
#
loop_
_entity.id
_entity.type
_entity.pdbx_description
1 polymer ?
#
loop_
_entity_poly.entity_id
_entity_poly.type
_entity_poly.pdbx_seq_one_letter_code
_entity_poly.pdbx_strand_id
1 'polypeptide(L)'
;MPRYTIPVLGLEISFKTDADKVRIEAAKDVLEDRFGELTRGGKDVSREKLLTCLALSLADDYLENTRKLEMMEEKINALLEK
;
A
#
# COMPACT_ATOMS: atom_id res chain seq x y z
N MET A 1 16.54 -8.04 -8.05
CA MET A 1 16.18 -7.32 -6.81
C MET A 1 17.37 -6.59 -6.19
N PRO A 2 17.57 -5.30 -6.54
CA PRO A 2 18.41 -4.39 -5.77
C PRO A 2 17.99 -4.32 -4.28
N ARG A 3 18.94 -3.96 -3.42
CA ARG A 3 18.71 -3.67 -2.00
C ARG A 3 18.56 -2.16 -1.82
N TYR A 4 17.56 -1.75 -1.05
CA TYR A 4 17.33 -0.35 -0.68
C TYR A 4 17.33 -0.21 0.84
N THR A 5 17.73 0.97 1.30
CA THR A 5 17.64 1.40 2.69
C THR A 5 17.06 2.81 2.68
N ILE A 6 15.86 2.98 3.24
CA ILE A 6 15.16 4.27 3.28
C ILE A 6 14.44 4.46 4.63
N PRO A 7 14.24 5.72 5.06
CA PRO A 7 13.41 6.04 6.21
C PRO A 7 11.93 5.92 5.84
N VAL A 8 11.17 5.15 6.62
CA VAL A 8 9.72 4.97 6.49
C VAL A 8 9.09 5.07 7.88
N LEU A 9 8.13 5.98 8.09
CA LEU A 9 7.49 6.19 9.39
C LEU A 9 8.50 6.43 10.53
N GLY A 10 9.62 7.10 10.23
CA GLY A 10 10.70 7.36 11.20
C GLY A 10 11.55 6.14 11.56
N LEU A 11 11.48 5.04 10.79
CA LEU A 11 12.35 3.86 10.93
C LEU A 11 13.20 3.69 9.68
N GLU A 12 14.47 3.35 9.86
CA GLU A 12 15.34 2.94 8.74
C GLU A 12 15.05 1.49 8.35
N ILE A 13 14.48 1.29 7.16
CA ILE A 13 14.06 -0.02 6.67
C ILE A 13 14.96 -0.44 5.51
N SER A 14 15.54 -1.64 5.62
CA SER A 14 16.37 -2.24 4.57
C SER A 14 15.67 -3.45 3.95
N PHE A 15 15.39 -3.40 2.65
CA PHE A 15 14.64 -4.44 1.95
C PHE A 15 15.15 -4.66 0.51
N LYS A 16 14.70 -5.74 -0.13
CA LYS A 16 14.99 -6.06 -1.54
C LYS A 16 13.69 -6.02 -2.34
N THR A 17 13.72 -5.41 -3.52
CA THR A 17 12.56 -5.34 -4.43
C THR A 17 13.04 -5.17 -5.87
N ASP A 18 12.19 -5.50 -6.84
CA ASP A 18 12.40 -5.14 -8.26
C ASP A 18 11.72 -3.82 -8.63
N ALA A 19 11.01 -3.18 -7.69
CA ALA A 19 10.50 -1.84 -7.90
C ALA A 19 11.66 -0.84 -8.10
N ASP A 20 11.45 0.09 -9.04
CA ASP A 20 12.30 1.25 -9.20
C ASP A 20 12.14 2.23 -8.03
N LYS A 21 13.06 3.20 -7.95
CA LYS A 21 13.06 4.21 -6.88
C LYS A 21 11.77 5.03 -6.86
N VAL A 22 11.19 5.35 -8.01
CA VAL A 22 9.98 6.19 -8.08
C VAL A 22 8.80 5.47 -7.44
N ARG A 23 8.62 4.18 -7.74
CA ARG A 23 7.60 3.34 -7.12
C ARG A 23 7.83 3.15 -5.62
N ILE A 24 9.09 3.08 -5.19
CA ILE A 24 9.43 2.95 -3.77
C ILE A 24 9.06 4.22 -2.99
N GLU A 25 9.42 5.40 -3.50
CA GLU A 25 9.06 6.68 -2.85
C GLU A 25 7.54 6.87 -2.83
N ALA A 26 6.85 6.56 -3.93
CA ALA A 26 5.38 6.62 -3.96
C ALA A 26 4.72 5.67 -2.94
N ALA A 27 5.27 4.46 -2.76
CA ALA A 27 4.77 3.53 -1.74
C ALA A 27 5.02 4.06 -0.31
N LYS A 28 6.14 4.74 -0.08
CA LYS A 28 6.43 5.41 1.18
C LYS A 28 5.44 6.54 1.45
N ASP A 29 5.18 7.41 0.48
CA ASP A 29 4.24 8.52 0.62
C ASP A 29 2.84 8.01 1.00
N VAL A 30 2.36 6.94 0.35
CA VAL A 30 1.08 6.28 0.68
C VAL A 30 1.06 5.76 2.12
N LEU A 31 2.17 5.18 2.61
CA LEU A 31 2.26 4.70 4.00
C LEU A 31 2.23 5.86 4.99
N GLU A 32 2.99 6.92 4.73
CA GLU A 32 3.09 8.10 5.61
C GLU A 32 1.76 8.85 5.70
N ASP A 33 1.08 9.06 4.58
CA ASP A 33 -0.22 9.72 4.53
C ASP A 33 -1.29 8.94 5.32
N ARG A 34 -1.42 7.63 5.07
CA ARG A 34 -2.42 6.79 5.74
C ARG A 34 -2.14 6.61 7.22
N PHE A 35 -0.87 6.46 7.60
CA PHE A 35 -0.49 6.43 9.01
C PHE A 35 -0.79 7.78 9.69
N GLY A 36 -0.57 8.89 8.99
CA GLY A 36 -0.96 10.23 9.41
C GLY A 36 -2.48 10.36 9.64
N GLU A 37 -3.30 9.81 8.75
CA GLU A 37 -4.76 9.76 8.93
C GLU A 37 -5.18 8.97 10.16
N LEU A 38 -4.60 7.79 10.36
CA LEU A 38 -4.90 6.93 11.51
C LEU A 38 -4.51 7.59 12.85
N THR A 39 -3.43 8.36 12.87
CA THR A 39 -2.96 9.07 14.08
C THR A 39 -3.77 10.33 14.39
N ARG A 40 -4.32 11.01 13.38
CA ARG A 40 -5.20 12.19 13.57
C ARG A 40 -6.51 11.87 14.31
N GLY A 41 -6.92 10.60 14.36
CA GLY A 41 -8.15 10.15 15.02
C GLY A 41 -8.18 10.21 16.56
N GLY A 42 -7.12 10.72 17.20
CA GLY A 42 -7.17 11.18 18.61
C GLY A 42 -7.43 10.10 19.66
N LYS A 43 -6.99 8.86 19.44
CA LYS A 43 -7.07 7.78 20.45
C LYS A 43 -5.67 7.35 20.88
N ASP A 44 -5.51 7.06 22.18
CA ASP A 44 -4.34 6.39 22.78
C ASP A 44 -4.18 4.94 22.25
N VAL A 45 -3.95 4.81 20.95
CA VAL A 45 -3.71 3.53 20.28
C VAL A 45 -2.21 3.36 20.17
N SER A 46 -1.72 2.19 20.61
CA SER A 46 -0.30 1.88 20.48
C SER A 46 0.11 1.88 19.00
N ARG A 47 1.37 2.25 18.75
CA ARG A 47 1.96 2.23 17.40
C ARG A 47 1.78 0.87 16.71
N GLU A 48 1.93 -0.22 17.46
CA GLU A 48 1.71 -1.58 16.95
C GLU A 48 0.28 -1.78 16.42
N LYS A 49 -0.74 -1.38 17.20
CA LYS A 49 -2.14 -1.47 16.76
C LYS A 49 -2.40 -0.61 15.53
N LEU A 50 -1.84 0.60 15.46
CA LEU A 50 -1.96 1.47 14.30
C LEU A 50 -1.31 0.85 13.05
N LEU A 51 -0.13 0.25 13.19
CA LEU A 51 0.54 -0.45 12.09
C LEU A 51 -0.23 -1.70 11.64
N THR A 52 -0.85 -2.44 12.57
CA THR A 52 -1.73 -3.56 12.23
C THR A 52 -2.98 -3.08 11.48
N CYS A 53 -3.60 -1.97 11.90
CA CYS A 53 -4.72 -1.36 11.18
C CYS A 53 -4.30 -0.90 9.78
N LEU A 54 -3.13 -0.26 9.64
CA LEU A 54 -2.58 0.16 8.36
C LEU A 54 -2.37 -1.05 7.44
N ALA A 55 -1.71 -2.11 7.92
CA ALA A 55 -1.48 -3.33 7.16
C ALA A 55 -2.80 -3.99 6.70
N LEU A 56 -3.80 -4.05 7.59
CA LEU A 56 -5.12 -4.58 7.24
C LEU A 56 -5.81 -3.75 6.16
N SER A 57 -5.76 -2.41 6.27
CA SER A 57 -6.36 -1.52 5.26
C SER A 57 -5.69 -1.64 3.89
N LEU A 58 -4.36 -1.80 3.86
CA LEU A 58 -3.62 -1.98 2.60
C LEU A 58 -3.89 -3.36 1.97
N ALA A 59 -4.08 -4.40 2.78
CA ALA A 59 -4.48 -5.71 2.29
C ALA A 59 -5.90 -5.68 1.70
N ASP A 60 -6.84 -4.99 2.33
CA ASP A 60 -8.21 -4.79 1.82
C ASP A 60 -8.19 -4.01 0.49
N ASP A 61 -7.47 -2.89 0.43
CA ASP A 61 -7.31 -2.10 -0.80
C ASP A 61 -6.67 -2.93 -1.94
N TYR A 62 -5.70 -3.78 -1.62
CA TYR A 62 -5.09 -4.68 -2.60
C TYR A 62 -6.11 -5.68 -3.15
N LEU A 63 -6.94 -6.29 -2.30
CA LEU A 63 -7.98 -7.23 -2.71
C LEU A 63 -9.04 -6.54 -3.56
N GLU A 64 -9.51 -5.36 -3.15
CA GLU A 64 -10.53 -4.61 -3.89
C GLU A 64 -10.02 -4.12 -5.25
N ASN A 65 -8.76 -3.68 -5.34
CA ASN A 65 -8.15 -3.29 -6.61
C ASN A 65 -7.93 -4.48 -7.54
N THR A 66 -7.54 -5.64 -7.00
CA THR A 66 -7.41 -6.88 -7.78
C THR A 66 -8.76 -7.29 -8.37
N ARG A 67 -9.82 -7.29 -7.54
CA ARG A 67 -11.19 -7.58 -7.98
C ARG A 67 -11.67 -6.62 -9.07
N LYS A 68 -11.38 -5.32 -8.92
CA LYS A 68 -11.74 -4.30 -9.93
C LYS A 68 -11.02 -4.53 -11.25
N LEU A 69 -9.75 -4.95 -11.21
CA LEU A 69 -8.97 -5.26 -12.41
C LEU A 69 -9.57 -6.46 -13.15
N GLU A 70 -9.84 -7.56 -12.44
CA GLU A 70 -10.48 -8.76 -13.01
C GLU A 70 -11.82 -8.42 -13.66
N MET A 71 -12.67 -7.64 -12.97
CA MET A 71 -13.95 -7.19 -13.53
C MET A 71 -13.80 -6.31 -14.77
N MET A 72 -12.74 -5.50 -14.86
CA MET A 72 -12.47 -4.69 -16.05
C MET A 72 -11.99 -5.57 -17.21
N GLU A 73 -11.13 -6.54 -16.96
CA GLU A 73 -10.65 -7.51 -17.95
C GLU A 73 -11.82 -8.33 -18.53
N GLU A 74 -12.72 -8.82 -17.67
CA GLU A 74 -13.94 -9.53 -18.10
C GLU A 74 -14.82 -8.66 -19.00
N LYS A 75 -15.03 -7.39 -18.63
CA LYS A 75 -15.84 -6.45 -19.43
C LYS A 75 -15.20 -6.16 -20.79
N ILE A 76 -13.89 -6.00 -20.84
CA ILE A 76 -13.16 -5.78 -22.11
C ILE A 76 -13.29 -7.02 -23.00
N ASN A 77 -13.09 -8.22 -22.46
CA ASN A 77 -13.22 -9.45 -23.22
C ASN A 77 -14.64 -9.63 -23.77
N ALA A 78 -15.67 -9.38 -22.96
CA ALA A 78 -17.07 -9.45 -23.40
C ALA A 78 -17.43 -8.44 -24.51
N LEU A 79 -16.73 -7.30 -24.59
CA LEU A 79 -16.88 -6.34 -25.68
C LEU A 79 -16.15 -6.76 -26.96
N LEU A 80 -15.05 -7.51 -26.84
CA LEU A 80 -14.26 -8.01 -27.97
C LEU A 80 -14.83 -9.30 -28.58
N GLU A 81 -15.59 -10.08 -27.81
CA GLU A 81 -16.30 -11.28 -28.27
C GLU A 81 -17.64 -10.97 -28.99
N LYS A 82 -18.02 -9.68 -29.06
CA LYS A 82 -19.19 -9.18 -29.80
C LYS A 82 -18.79 -8.58 -31.15
#